data_AF-B5A570-F1
#
_entry.id   AF-B5A570-F1
#
_cell.length_a   1.000
_cell.length_b   1.000
_cell.length_c   1.000
_cell.angle_alpha   90.00
_cell.angle_beta   90.00
_cell.angle_gamma   90.00
#
_symmetry.space_group_name_H-M   'P 1'
#
loop_
_entity.id
_entity.type
_entity.pdbx_description
1 polymer ?
#
loop_
_entity_poly.entity_id
_entity_poly.type
_entity_poly.pdbx_seq_one_letter_code
_entity_poly.pdbx_strand_id
1 'polypeptide(L)'
;GWKTFDVTNTVQTWVADPDTNLGVAFDIDPIEGGFHARQVADEMIFATNFYPETPDSPDSRPVLVIYTTKYAPSDEPHECRYEGEEEHRCCPRRKYVDFRDLSWTSRWIIEPAG
;
A
#
# COMPACT_ATOMS: atom_id res chain seq x y z
N GLY A 1 -17.22 -0.31 19.28
CA GLY A 1 -15.82 -0.71 19.02
C GLY A 1 -15.45 -0.38 17.59
N TRP A 2 -14.16 -0.39 17.25
CA TRP A 2 -13.69 -0.02 15.90
C TRP A 2 -14.23 -0.95 14.81
N LYS A 3 -14.62 -0.35 13.69
CA LYS A 3 -15.03 -1.03 12.47
C LYS A 3 -14.17 -0.53 11.31
N THR A 4 -13.83 -1.45 10.42
CA THR A 4 -12.97 -1.16 9.26
C THR A 4 -13.77 -1.41 8.00
N PHE A 5 -13.67 -0.49 7.06
CA PHE A 5 -14.28 -0.57 5.74
C PHE A 5 -13.17 -0.54 4.69
N ASP A 6 -13.22 -1.47 3.74
CA ASP A 6 -12.31 -1.44 2.59
C ASP A 6 -12.80 -0.39 1.60
N VAL A 7 -12.02 0.69 1.47
CA VAL A 7 -12.28 1.81 0.56
C VAL A 7 -11.22 1.93 -0.53
N THR A 8 -10.48 0.85 -0.81
CA THR A 8 -9.32 0.86 -1.72
C THR A 8 -9.67 1.41 -3.11
N ASN A 9 -10.75 0.94 -3.72
CA ASN A 9 -11.16 1.38 -5.06
C ASN A 9 -11.57 2.87 -5.08
N THR A 10 -12.32 3.31 -4.07
CA THR A 10 -12.72 4.72 -3.93
C THR A 10 -11.50 5.63 -3.83
N VAL A 11 -10.53 5.27 -2.98
CA VAL A 11 -9.29 6.03 -2.83
C VAL A 11 -8.47 6.02 -4.11
N GLN A 12 -8.38 4.89 -4.82
CA GLN A 12 -7.69 4.82 -6.11
C GLN A 12 -8.32 5.76 -7.15
N THR A 13 -9.65 5.83 -7.19
CA THR A 13 -10.38 6.74 -8.08
C THR A 13 -10.07 8.20 -7.75
N TRP A 14 -10.08 8.56 -6.47
CA TRP A 14 -9.73 9.92 -6.01
C TRP A 14 -8.28 10.30 -6.25
N VAL A 15 -7.35 9.33 -6.17
CA VAL A 15 -5.94 9.59 -6.50
C VAL A 15 -5.76 9.79 -8.00
N ALA A 16 -6.51 9.06 -8.83
CA ALA A 16 -6.48 9.21 -10.28
C ALA A 16 -7.13 10.51 -10.77
N ASP A 17 -8.20 10.95 -10.11
CA ASP A 17 -8.90 12.21 -10.39
C ASP A 17 -9.31 12.90 -9.07
N PRO A 18 -8.45 13.79 -8.52
CA PRO A 18 -8.70 14.46 -7.25
C PRO A 18 -9.96 15.31 -7.19
N ASP A 19 -10.44 15.81 -8.34
CA ASP A 19 -11.63 16.65 -8.42
C ASP A 19 -12.92 15.83 -8.13
N THR A 20 -12.83 14.51 -8.20
CA THR A 20 -13.93 13.58 -7.87
C THR A 20 -14.01 13.22 -6.38
N ASN A 21 -13.09 13.71 -5.56
CA ASN A 21 -13.09 13.43 -4.13
C ASN A 21 -14.14 14.27 -3.39
N LEU A 22 -15.28 13.64 -3.11
CA LEU A 22 -16.39 14.23 -2.36
C LEU A 22 -16.37 13.88 -0.86
N GLY A 23 -15.34 13.16 -0.40
CA GLY A 23 -15.28 12.59 0.95
C GLY A 23 -16.20 11.37 1.12
N VAL A 24 -16.27 10.86 2.36
CA VAL A 24 -17.14 9.73 2.74
C VAL A 24 -18.17 10.20 3.74
N ALA A 25 -19.44 9.95 3.44
CA ALA A 25 -20.53 10.03 4.40
C ALA A 25 -20.86 8.62 4.91
N PHE A 26 -21.06 8.50 6.22
CA PHE A 26 -21.56 7.29 6.85
C PHE A 26 -22.95 7.55 7.41
N ASP A 27 -23.87 6.65 7.09
CA ASP A 27 -25.20 6.59 7.66
C ASP A 27 -25.40 5.21 8.28
N ILE A 28 -26.13 5.16 9.38
CA ILE A 28 -26.32 3.92 10.15
C ILE A 28 -27.79 3.72 10.35
N ASP A 29 -28.31 2.70 9.66
CA ASP A 29 -29.69 2.28 9.79
C ASP A 29 -29.80 0.96 10.56
N PRO A 30 -30.78 0.83 11.45
CA PRO A 30 -31.07 -0.43 12.09
C PRO A 30 -31.68 -1.41 11.08
N ILE A 31 -31.20 -2.66 11.07
CA ILE A 31 -31.73 -3.73 10.20
C ILE A 31 -33.18 -4.07 10.57
N GLU A 32 -33.52 -4.02 11.86
CA GLU A 32 -34.87 -4.26 12.38
C GLU A 32 -35.47 -2.96 12.95
N GLY A 33 -36.73 -2.68 12.63
CA GLY A 33 -37.43 -1.46 13.07
C GLY A 33 -37.80 -1.40 14.56
N GLY A 34 -37.16 -2.21 15.40
CA GLY A 34 -37.39 -2.19 16.85
C GLY A 34 -36.91 -0.88 17.47
N PHE A 35 -37.67 -0.38 18.45
CA PHE A 35 -37.38 0.90 19.12
C PHE A 35 -35.94 0.99 19.65
N HIS A 36 -35.41 -0.11 20.20
CA HIS A 36 -34.05 -0.14 20.75
C HIS A 36 -32.97 -0.02 19.68
N ALA A 37 -33.09 -0.74 18.57
CA ALA A 37 -32.10 -0.70 17.49
C ALA A 37 -32.05 0.69 16.84
N ARG A 38 -33.22 1.33 16.67
CA ARG A 38 -33.32 2.71 16.17
C ARG A 38 -32.69 3.71 17.12
N GLN A 39 -32.96 3.60 18.42
CA GLN A 39 -32.34 4.47 19.42
C GLN A 39 -30.81 4.36 19.39
N VAL A 40 -30.27 3.13 19.29
CA VAL A 40 -28.81 2.92 19.20
C VAL A 40 -28.22 3.53 17.93
N ALA A 41 -28.93 3.45 16.81
CA ALA A 41 -28.50 4.06 15.55
C ALA A 41 -28.49 5.59 15.63
N ASP A 42 -29.55 6.19 16.19
CA ASP A 42 -29.68 7.64 16.38
C ASP A 42 -28.62 8.21 17.35
N GLU A 43 -28.18 7.42 18.33
CA GLU A 43 -27.13 7.80 19.29
C GLU A 43 -25.71 7.66 18.71
N MET A 44 -25.54 7.07 17.52
CA MET A 44 -24.21 6.86 16.95
C MET A 44 -23.68 8.15 16.33
N ILE A 45 -22.79 8.81 17.06
CA ILE A 45 -22.14 10.05 16.64
C ILE A 45 -20.73 9.74 16.13
N PHE A 46 -20.43 10.19 14.91
CA PHE A 46 -19.06 10.21 14.43
C PHE A 46 -18.35 11.45 14.97
N ALA A 47 -17.24 11.22 15.66
CA ALA A 47 -16.37 12.26 16.17
C ALA A 47 -15.61 12.96 15.02
N THR A 48 -16.28 13.57 14.04
CA THR A 48 -15.61 14.23 12.91
C THR A 48 -14.96 15.56 13.32
N ASN A 49 -15.55 16.24 14.31
CA ASN A 49 -15.10 17.53 14.85
C ASN A 49 -14.65 17.45 16.32
N PHE A 50 -14.33 16.25 16.82
CA PHE A 50 -13.91 16.08 18.20
C PHE A 50 -12.43 16.48 18.34
N TYR A 51 -12.17 17.54 19.10
CA TYR A 51 -10.83 17.87 19.54
C TYR A 51 -10.62 17.24 20.93
N PRO A 52 -9.56 16.45 21.14
CA PRO A 52 -9.26 15.91 22.45
C PRO A 52 -9.05 17.06 23.44
N GLU A 53 -9.84 17.09 24.52
CA GLU A 53 -9.71 18.11 25.57
C GLU A 53 -8.37 17.98 26.32
N THR A 54 -7.80 16.78 26.35
CA THR A 54 -6.50 16.46 26.96
C THR A 54 -5.67 15.54 26.07
N PRO A 55 -4.33 15.54 26.18
CA PRO A 55 -3.44 14.66 25.39
C PRO A 55 -3.71 13.16 25.58
N ASP A 56 -4.27 12.78 26.73
CA ASP A 56 -4.58 11.39 27.08
C ASP A 56 -6.00 10.97 26.64
N SER A 57 -6.77 11.88 26.07
CA SER A 57 -8.12 11.58 25.58
C SER A 57 -8.04 10.66 24.35
N PRO A 58 -8.83 9.56 24.30
CA PRO A 58 -8.79 8.64 23.17
C PRO A 58 -9.27 9.33 21.89
N ASP A 59 -8.38 9.45 20.88
CA ASP A 59 -8.75 9.96 19.57
C ASP A 59 -9.68 8.96 18.87
N SER A 60 -10.97 9.29 18.87
CA SER A 60 -12.04 8.46 18.29
C SER A 60 -12.44 8.97 16.90
N ARG A 61 -11.67 9.90 16.31
CA ARG A 61 -11.94 10.41 14.98
C ARG A 61 -11.74 9.31 13.93
N PRO A 62 -12.59 9.21 12.90
CA PRO A 62 -12.34 8.29 11.79
C PRO A 62 -10.98 8.57 11.13
N VAL A 63 -10.23 7.50 10.85
CA VAL A 63 -8.92 7.60 10.20
C VAL A 63 -8.92 6.84 8.88
N LEU A 64 -8.35 7.46 7.85
CA LEU A 64 -8.06 6.79 6.57
C LEU A 64 -6.64 6.22 6.63
N VAL A 65 -6.51 4.90 6.61
CA VAL A 65 -5.23 4.20 6.59
C VAL A 65 -4.94 3.72 5.17
N ILE A 66 -3.81 4.14 4.60
CA ILE A 66 -3.43 3.80 3.23
C ILE A 66 -2.11 3.03 3.26
N TYR A 67 -2.12 1.82 2.72
CA TYR A 67 -0.92 1.05 2.44
C TYR A 67 -0.56 1.21 0.97
N THR A 68 0.60 1.77 0.69
CA THR A 68 1.08 1.94 -0.68
C THR A 68 2.40 1.20 -0.86
N THR A 69 2.63 0.68 -2.07
CA THR A 69 3.98 0.32 -2.47
C THR A 69 4.71 1.61 -2.81
N LYS A 70 5.81 1.89 -2.13
CA LYS A 70 6.72 2.96 -2.57
C LYS A 70 7.26 2.54 -3.93
N TYR A 71 6.75 3.15 -5.01
CA TYR A 71 7.50 3.23 -6.26
C TYR A 71 8.70 4.12 -5.93
N ALA A 72 9.76 3.54 -5.38
CA ALA A 72 11.05 4.15 -5.56
C ALA A 72 11.21 4.23 -7.09
N PRO A 73 11.36 5.42 -7.72
CA PRO A 73 11.88 5.46 -9.07
C PRO A 73 13.12 4.59 -9.01
N SER A 74 13.19 3.53 -9.82
CA SER A 74 14.05 2.41 -9.47
C SER A 74 15.42 2.96 -9.08
N ASP A 75 15.76 2.83 -7.78
CA ASP A 75 17.15 2.84 -7.35
C ASP A 75 17.76 1.52 -7.84
N GLU A 76 17.36 1.05 -9.04
CA GLU A 76 18.17 0.15 -9.79
C GLU A 76 19.48 0.89 -9.90
N PRO A 77 20.57 0.30 -9.39
CA PRO A 77 21.90 0.84 -9.58
C PRO A 77 21.98 1.26 -11.04
N HIS A 78 22.49 2.46 -11.33
CA HIS A 78 22.72 2.88 -12.71
C HIS A 78 23.60 1.82 -13.38
N GLU A 79 22.96 0.79 -13.97
CA GLU A 79 23.63 -0.29 -14.63
C GLU A 79 24.46 0.35 -15.73
N CYS A 80 25.61 -0.25 -16.03
CA CYS A 80 26.44 0.30 -17.08
C CYS A 80 25.62 0.38 -18.38
N ARG A 81 25.65 1.54 -19.05
CA ARG A 81 24.93 1.74 -20.32
C ARG A 81 25.58 0.85 -21.39
N TYR A 82 24.96 -0.29 -21.66
CA TYR A 82 25.30 -1.26 -22.71
C TYR A 82 26.61 -2.05 -22.55
N GLU A 83 26.55 -3.33 -22.95
CA GLU A 83 27.72 -4.19 -23.11
C GLU A 83 28.48 -3.77 -24.38
N GLY A 84 29.51 -2.93 -24.24
CA GLY A 84 30.40 -2.62 -25.38
C GLY A 84 31.11 -1.26 -25.34
N GLU A 85 30.66 -0.31 -24.53
CA GLU A 85 31.38 0.96 -24.34
C GLU A 85 32.29 0.91 -23.09
N GLU A 86 33.41 1.64 -23.13
CA GLU A 86 34.24 1.89 -21.95
C GLU A 86 33.49 2.81 -20.98
N GLU A 87 32.61 2.23 -20.17
CA GLU A 87 32.01 2.95 -19.05
C GLU A 87 33.10 3.16 -17.98
N HIS A 88 33.47 4.43 -17.79
CA HIS A 88 34.53 4.84 -16.85
C HIS A 88 34.00 5.11 -15.43
N ARG A 89 32.68 5.09 -15.22
CA ARG A 89 32.08 5.22 -13.88
C ARG A 89 31.94 3.85 -13.20
N CYS A 90 31.90 3.85 -11.87
CA CYS A 90 31.56 2.65 -11.11
C CYS A 90 30.07 2.32 -11.29
N CYS A 91 29.76 1.17 -11.88
CA CYS A 91 28.40 0.68 -12.11
C CYS A 91 28.40 -0.86 -12.12
N PRO A 92 27.28 -1.51 -11.72
CA PRO A 92 27.16 -2.95 -11.87
C PRO A 92 26.94 -3.32 -13.34
N ARG A 93 27.62 -4.41 -13.77
CA ARG A 93 27.42 -5.05 -15.07
C ARG A 93 26.64 -6.33 -14.87
N ARG A 94 25.66 -6.58 -15.74
CA ARG A 94 24.96 -7.87 -15.76
C ARG A 94 25.94 -8.94 -16.23
N LYS A 95 26.05 -10.02 -15.46
CA LYS A 95 26.82 -11.21 -15.85
C LYS A 95 26.02 -12.44 -15.47
N TYR A 96 25.47 -13.11 -16.47
CA TYR A 96 24.89 -14.43 -16.30
C TYR A 96 26.00 -15.48 -16.38
N VAL A 97 25.91 -16.50 -15.52
CA VAL A 97 26.85 -17.63 -15.48
C VAL A 97 26.04 -18.90 -15.60
N ASP A 98 26.07 -19.51 -16.78
CA ASP A 98 25.45 -20.81 -16.99
C ASP A 98 26.33 -21.91 -16.37
N PHE A 99 25.80 -22.66 -15.42
CA PHE A 99 26.50 -23.77 -14.77
C PHE A 99 26.72 -24.97 -15.70
N ARG A 100 26.07 -25.02 -16.86
CA ARG A 100 26.29 -26.01 -17.92
C ARG A 100 27.49 -25.66 -18.80
N ASP A 101 27.83 -24.37 -18.91
CA ASP A 101 29.01 -23.89 -19.64
C ASP A 101 30.32 -24.08 -18.85
N LEU A 102 30.22 -24.25 -17.53
CA LEU A 102 31.36 -24.44 -16.66
C LEU A 102 31.69 -25.94 -16.53
N SER A 103 32.90 -26.30 -16.96
CA SER A 103 33.38 -27.69 -16.95
C SER A 103 33.34 -28.34 -15.56
N TRP A 104 33.52 -27.55 -14.50
CA TRP A 104 33.58 -28.02 -13.12
C TRP A 104 32.20 -28.14 -12.42
N THR A 105 31.13 -27.52 -12.95
CA THR A 105 29.78 -27.58 -12.35
C THR A 105 28.77 -28.42 -13.12
N SER A 106 29.08 -28.79 -14.37
CA SER A 106 28.18 -29.45 -15.31
C SER A 106 27.39 -30.66 -14.79
N ARG A 107 27.87 -31.33 -13.72
CA ARG A 107 27.29 -32.60 -13.21
C ARG A 107 26.78 -32.60 -11.77
N TRP A 108 27.10 -31.60 -10.94
CA TRP A 108 26.74 -31.62 -9.52
C TRP A 108 25.79 -30.50 -9.10
N ILE A 109 25.70 -29.43 -9.89
CA ILE A 109 24.62 -28.44 -9.76
C ILE A 109 23.45 -28.94 -10.60
N ILE A 110 22.41 -29.43 -9.92
CA ILE A 110 21.21 -29.95 -10.56
C ILE A 110 20.31 -28.79 -11.00
N GLU A 111 20.10 -27.82 -10.12
CA GLU A 111 19.37 -26.55 -10.32
C GLU A 111 19.96 -25.46 -9.41
N PRO A 112 19.88 -24.15 -9.75
CA PRO A 112 19.34 -23.59 -11.00
C PRO A 112 20.31 -23.80 -12.19
N ALA A 113 19.90 -23.39 -13.39
CA ALA A 113 20.77 -23.42 -14.56
C ALA A 113 21.92 -22.39 -14.50
N GLY A 114 21.74 -21.29 -13.79
CA GLY A 114 22.69 -20.18 -13.65
C GLY A 114 22.11 -18.99 -12.90
#